data_AF-A0A1D2M329-F1
#
_entry.id   AF-A0A1D2M329-F1
#
_cell.length_a   1.000
_cell.length_b   1.000
_cell.length_c   1.000
_cell.angle_alpha   90.00
_cell.angle_beta   90.00
_cell.angle_gamma   90.00
#
_symmetry.space_group_name_H-M   'P 1'
#
loop_
_entity.id
_entity.type
_entity.pdbx_description
1 polymer ?
#
loop_
_entity_poly.entity_id
_entity_poly.type
_entity_poly.pdbx_seq_one_letter_code
_entity_poly.pdbx_strand_id
1 'polypeptide(L)'
;MDCKEDSKSNSGGPPAEDKSRDDVRAQRKPNGWQKQPGRAKPKKESVLQLSTTPNRLPEQISCCSAEASPPLHPLFHSIAIKISNNVIRGANSRCVKLLGAIKDFVQSYELPPGTSWKHSLSADLKASMDLLKTQCPFAISMSNSLDFVLSSLHNMNEGEDRSVNDLKGDLLKMIDQYVEEKVEKAVEAIVIYGLEKIAPGDKIMVYSITEAVIALLLKAAENGIHFELIVIQTPESMEEISELLNKLKNPILNKVIEVNSVNFSNALYRMVHCTKLLLGGHGLFTNGGVLAQAGSGQLALLAATYNKPALFLCETFKFCDRSPLDLFSLDEFISGAMWNQNQPENSKNDEEPFEPKIMFDVTPSTLVTVVITDIDMLPSNSVPVVLRVQEGRSLVKNAS
;
A
#
# COMPACT_ATOMS: atom_id res chain seq x y z
N MET A 1 4.92 -48.00 55.43
CA MET A 1 6.31 -47.81 54.92
C MET A 1 6.44 -46.32 54.60
N ASP A 2 6.36 -45.38 55.53
CA ASP A 2 7.03 -45.23 56.84
C ASP A 2 8.55 -45.34 56.78
N CYS A 3 9.22 -44.18 56.76
CA CYS A 3 10.11 -43.66 57.82
C CYS A 3 10.48 -42.21 57.42
N LYS A 4 10.12 -41.16 58.18
CA LYS A 4 10.71 -40.69 59.46
C LYS A 4 12.16 -40.23 59.34
N GLU A 5 12.66 -39.19 60.01
CA GLU A 5 12.18 -38.03 60.76
C GLU A 5 13.48 -37.36 61.31
N ASP A 6 13.37 -36.11 61.76
CA ASP A 6 14.19 -35.46 62.81
C ASP A 6 15.60 -34.94 62.53
N SER A 7 16.07 -33.83 63.13
CA SER A 7 15.50 -32.71 63.91
C SER A 7 16.68 -31.80 64.33
N LYS A 8 16.52 -30.47 64.41
CA LYS A 8 16.64 -29.58 65.60
C LYS A 8 17.36 -28.28 65.18
N SER A 9 17.20 -27.09 65.76
CA SER A 9 16.21 -26.40 66.61
C SER A 9 16.95 -25.18 67.18
N ASN A 10 16.29 -24.01 67.25
CA ASN A 10 16.44 -22.86 68.16
C ASN A 10 16.53 -21.52 67.41
N SER A 11 15.94 -20.40 67.84
CA SER A 11 14.82 -20.02 68.73
C SER A 11 15.08 -18.55 69.09
N GLY A 12 14.04 -17.71 69.13
CA GLY A 12 14.01 -16.51 69.99
C GLY A 12 14.03 -15.16 69.28
N GLY A 13 12.93 -14.42 69.44
CA GLY A 13 12.62 -13.13 68.82
C GLY A 13 13.08 -11.85 69.58
N PRO A 14 12.43 -10.68 69.33
CA PRO A 14 12.99 -9.31 69.37
C PRO A 14 12.45 -8.47 70.56
N PRO A 15 12.31 -7.10 70.56
CA PRO A 15 13.00 -5.93 69.93
C PRO A 15 13.40 -4.82 70.97
N ALA A 16 14.05 -3.71 70.57
CA ALA A 16 13.92 -2.40 71.27
C ALA A 16 14.50 -1.19 70.47
N GLU A 17 13.73 -0.09 70.47
CA GLU A 17 14.11 1.27 70.09
C GLU A 17 14.94 1.97 71.19
N ASP A 18 15.75 2.98 70.85
CA ASP A 18 15.96 4.12 71.75
C ASP A 18 16.17 5.44 71.01
N LYS A 19 15.60 6.50 71.59
CA LYS A 19 15.58 7.90 71.14
C LYS A 19 16.45 8.73 72.07
N SER A 20 17.20 9.69 71.55
CA SER A 20 17.49 10.92 72.31
C SER A 20 17.67 12.13 71.38
N ARG A 21 16.84 13.15 71.63
CA ARG A 21 16.92 14.53 71.13
C ARG A 21 17.95 15.31 71.96
N ASP A 22 18.51 16.38 71.40
CA ASP A 22 18.49 17.71 72.02
C ASP A 22 18.78 18.84 71.01
N ASP A 23 17.92 19.85 71.06
CA ASP A 23 17.91 21.13 70.32
C ASP A 23 18.73 22.19 71.07
N VAL A 24 19.48 23.08 70.38
CA VAL A 24 19.49 24.54 70.68
C VAL A 24 19.73 25.38 69.41
N ARG A 25 18.90 26.42 69.32
CA ARG A 25 18.61 27.42 68.29
C ARG A 25 19.50 28.67 68.36
N ALA A 26 19.92 29.23 67.22
CA ALA A 26 20.22 30.67 67.06
C ALA A 26 20.09 31.11 65.59
N GLN A 27 18.97 31.74 65.21
CA GLN A 27 18.82 33.17 64.88
C GLN A 27 18.90 33.48 63.37
N ARG A 28 18.11 34.46 62.93
CA ARG A 28 17.60 34.64 61.57
C ARG A 28 17.94 36.05 61.06
N LYS A 29 18.27 36.12 59.75
CA LYS A 29 18.18 37.25 58.78
C LYS A 29 19.33 38.29 58.75
N PRO A 30 19.41 39.12 57.68
CA PRO A 30 19.48 38.81 56.24
C PRO A 30 20.67 39.58 55.60
N ASN A 31 21.00 39.35 54.32
CA ASN A 31 21.42 40.39 53.35
C ASN A 31 22.12 39.80 52.12
N GLY A 32 21.86 40.43 50.96
CA GLY A 32 22.90 40.70 49.97
C GLY A 32 22.97 39.73 48.80
N TRP A 33 22.57 40.22 47.64
CA TRP A 33 22.66 39.56 46.35
C TRP A 33 24.11 39.16 46.01
N GLN A 34 24.34 37.90 45.63
CA GLN A 34 25.51 37.50 44.85
C GLN A 34 25.07 36.76 43.58
N LYS A 35 25.60 37.27 42.46
CA LYS A 35 25.27 36.93 41.07
C LYS A 35 25.58 35.47 40.74
N GLN A 36 24.68 34.82 40.01
CA GLN A 36 24.92 33.52 39.39
C GLN A 36 26.04 33.62 38.33
N PRO A 37 26.92 32.61 38.18
CA PRO A 37 27.89 32.55 37.10
C PRO A 37 27.20 32.28 35.76
N GLY A 38 27.69 32.94 34.72
CA GLY A 38 27.04 33.12 33.43
C GLY A 38 26.69 31.85 32.66
N ARG A 39 25.50 31.87 32.08
CA ARG A 39 24.95 30.90 31.12
C ARG A 39 25.91 30.71 29.94
N ALA A 40 26.52 29.54 29.83
CA ALA A 40 27.22 29.13 28.61
C ALA A 40 26.22 29.12 27.44
N LYS A 41 26.57 29.78 26.33
CA LYS A 41 25.77 29.76 25.11
C LYS A 41 25.68 28.33 24.57
N PRO A 42 24.48 27.83 24.19
CA PRO A 42 24.38 26.51 23.60
C PRO A 42 25.15 26.49 22.27
N LYS A 43 26.01 25.49 22.09
CA LYS A 43 26.55 25.15 20.77
C LYS A 43 25.35 24.83 19.88
N LYS A 44 25.30 25.44 18.69
CA LYS A 44 24.31 25.09 17.66
C LYS A 44 24.54 23.63 17.27
N GLU A 45 23.76 22.72 17.85
CA GLU A 45 23.51 21.44 17.22
C GLU A 45 22.86 21.73 15.88
N SER A 46 23.44 21.20 14.80
CA SER A 46 22.82 21.22 13.49
C SER A 46 21.57 20.35 13.56
N VAL A 47 20.44 20.99 13.89
CA VAL A 47 19.13 20.43 13.63
C VAL A 47 19.13 20.09 12.14
N LEU A 48 19.06 18.79 11.82
CA LEU A 48 18.63 18.34 10.50
C LEU A 48 17.23 18.92 10.32
N GLN A 49 17.15 20.09 9.70
CA GLN A 49 15.89 20.65 9.26
C GLN A 49 15.35 19.67 8.22
N LEU A 50 14.41 18.81 8.62
CA LEU A 50 13.49 18.21 7.66
C LEU A 50 12.84 19.39 6.95
N SER A 51 13.19 19.59 5.68
CA SER A 51 12.57 20.60 4.83
C SER A 51 11.10 20.23 4.65
N THR A 52 10.24 20.74 5.52
CA THR A 52 8.77 20.61 5.45
C THR A 52 8.16 21.55 4.40
N THR A 53 8.96 22.11 3.50
CA THR A 53 8.48 22.90 2.37
C THR A 53 8.07 21.98 1.22
N PRO A 54 6.85 22.10 0.67
CA PRO A 54 6.41 21.41 -0.55
C PRO A 54 7.05 22.02 -1.81
N ASN A 55 8.35 22.37 -1.76
CA ASN A 55 9.11 22.89 -2.91
C ASN A 55 9.60 21.78 -3.85
N ARG A 56 9.25 20.51 -3.55
CA ARG A 56 9.49 19.35 -4.42
C ARG A 56 8.18 18.69 -4.84
N LEU A 57 7.12 19.48 -5.06
CA LEU A 57 6.21 19.07 -6.12
C LEU A 57 7.03 19.16 -7.42
N PRO A 58 6.89 18.22 -8.37
CA PRO A 58 7.60 18.29 -9.62
C PRO A 58 7.34 19.69 -10.17
N GLU A 59 8.42 20.43 -10.46
CA GLU A 59 8.33 21.75 -11.07
C GLU A 59 7.32 21.66 -12.21
N GLN A 60 6.44 22.67 -12.32
CA GLN A 60 5.60 22.83 -13.50
C GLN A 60 6.45 22.47 -14.70
N ILE A 61 6.11 21.38 -15.39
CA ILE A 61 6.75 21.05 -16.64
C ILE A 61 6.34 22.20 -17.57
N SER A 62 7.22 23.20 -17.61
CA SER A 62 7.16 24.32 -18.50
C SER A 62 7.08 23.72 -19.89
N CYS A 63 5.92 23.88 -20.52
CA CYS A 63 5.78 23.66 -21.95
C CYS A 63 6.63 24.74 -22.64
N CYS A 64 7.92 24.46 -22.79
CA CYS A 64 8.84 25.25 -23.57
C CYS A 64 9.78 24.30 -24.31
N SER A 65 9.74 24.43 -25.64
CA SER A 65 10.38 23.65 -26.70
C SER A 65 9.84 22.23 -26.93
N ALA A 66 8.72 22.18 -27.66
CA ALA A 66 8.24 20.99 -28.36
C ALA A 66 9.26 20.56 -29.45
N GLU A 67 10.29 19.81 -29.06
CA GLU A 67 10.71 18.70 -29.93
C GLU A 67 9.59 17.67 -29.84
N ALA A 68 8.90 17.43 -30.95
CA ALA A 68 7.72 16.57 -30.99
C ALA A 68 8.13 15.13 -30.64
N SER A 69 8.05 14.78 -29.36
CA SER A 69 8.09 13.40 -28.92
C SER A 69 7.05 12.61 -29.73
N PRO A 70 7.38 11.42 -30.24
CA PRO A 70 6.45 10.65 -31.04
C PRO A 70 5.14 10.45 -30.27
N PRO A 71 3.97 10.57 -30.94
CA PRO A 71 2.69 10.47 -30.27
C PRO A 71 2.54 9.09 -29.63
N LEU A 72 2.03 9.06 -28.39
CA LEU A 72 1.75 7.82 -27.67
C LEU A 72 0.80 6.94 -28.49
N HIS A 73 1.10 5.64 -28.57
CA HIS A 73 0.27 4.70 -29.32
C HIS A 73 -1.21 4.74 -28.85
N PRO A 74 -2.20 4.73 -29.77
CA PRO A 74 -3.61 4.94 -29.43
C PRO A 74 -4.16 4.01 -28.34
N LEU A 75 -3.70 2.76 -28.31
CA LEU A 75 -4.10 1.78 -27.28
C LEU A 75 -3.73 2.26 -25.87
N PHE A 76 -2.50 2.74 -25.68
CA PHE A 76 -2.02 3.24 -24.39
C PHE A 76 -2.59 4.62 -24.05
N HIS A 77 -2.77 5.48 -25.06
CA HIS A 77 -3.43 6.78 -24.87
C HIS A 77 -4.88 6.62 -24.38
N SER A 78 -5.61 5.63 -24.90
CA SER A 78 -6.97 5.32 -24.43
C SER A 78 -7.00 4.90 -22.96
N ILE A 79 -5.97 4.18 -22.49
CA ILE A 79 -5.83 3.78 -21.09
C ILE A 79 -5.52 4.99 -20.23
N ALA A 80 -4.58 5.84 -20.64
CA ALA A 80 -4.22 7.07 -19.94
C ALA A 80 -5.46 7.92 -19.64
N ILE A 81 -6.28 8.19 -20.66
CA ILE A 81 -7.53 8.96 -20.50
C ILE A 81 -8.49 8.27 -19.53
N LYS A 82 -8.67 6.95 -19.64
CA LYS A 82 -9.58 6.20 -18.76
C LYS A 82 -9.09 6.15 -17.31
N ILE A 83 -7.77 6.13 -17.06
CA ILE A 83 -7.20 6.22 -15.72
C ILE A 83 -7.41 7.63 -15.15
N SER A 84 -7.10 8.66 -15.93
CA SER A 84 -7.23 10.06 -15.50
C SER A 84 -8.68 10.47 -15.23
N ASN A 85 -9.63 9.93 -16.00
CA ASN A 85 -11.06 10.13 -15.77
C ASN A 85 -11.66 9.21 -14.69
N ASN A 86 -10.82 8.46 -13.96
CA ASN A 86 -11.24 7.48 -12.94
C ASN A 86 -12.28 6.46 -13.47
N VAL A 87 -12.20 6.08 -14.74
CA VAL A 87 -13.00 4.98 -15.30
C VAL A 87 -12.35 3.64 -14.96
N ILE A 88 -11.02 3.56 -15.03
CA ILE A 88 -10.25 2.38 -14.60
C ILE A 88 -9.64 2.67 -13.22
N ARG A 89 -10.20 2.01 -12.19
CA ARG A 89 -9.83 2.19 -10.78
C ARG A 89 -9.17 0.94 -10.20
N GLY A 90 -8.40 1.16 -9.15
CA GLY A 90 -7.71 0.08 -8.43
C GLY A 90 -6.49 -0.47 -9.17
N ALA A 91 -5.55 -1.01 -8.40
CA ALA A 91 -4.28 -1.51 -8.92
C ALA A 91 -4.45 -2.73 -9.85
N ASN A 92 -5.40 -3.64 -9.57
CA ASN A 92 -5.63 -4.85 -10.37
C ASN A 92 -6.22 -4.52 -11.73
N SER A 93 -7.32 -3.77 -11.76
CA SER A 93 -7.98 -3.40 -13.01
C SER A 93 -7.04 -2.62 -13.93
N ARG A 94 -6.27 -1.66 -13.38
CA ARG A 94 -5.24 -0.93 -14.15
C ARG A 94 -4.20 -1.85 -14.78
N CYS A 95 -3.70 -2.83 -14.01
CA CYS A 95 -2.77 -3.85 -14.50
C CYS A 95 -3.38 -4.69 -15.62
N VAL A 96 -4.56 -5.28 -15.40
CA VAL A 96 -5.23 -6.16 -16.37
C VAL A 96 -5.53 -5.40 -17.67
N LYS A 97 -5.98 -4.14 -17.58
CA LYS A 97 -6.23 -3.30 -18.76
C LYS A 97 -4.93 -2.95 -19.50
N LEU A 98 -3.84 -2.67 -18.79
CA LEU A 98 -2.53 -2.44 -19.41
C LEU A 98 -2.04 -3.69 -20.14
N LEU A 99 -2.07 -4.86 -19.49
CA LEU A 99 -1.67 -6.13 -20.11
C LEU A 99 -2.53 -6.44 -21.33
N GLY A 100 -3.85 -6.18 -21.26
CA GLY A 100 -4.74 -6.26 -22.43
C GLY A 100 -4.28 -5.40 -23.60
N ALA A 101 -3.96 -4.12 -23.37
CA ALA A 101 -3.44 -3.25 -24.43
C ALA A 101 -2.06 -3.65 -24.94
N ILE A 102 -1.20 -4.21 -24.07
CA ILE A 102 0.08 -4.78 -24.50
C ILE A 102 -0.15 -5.98 -25.42
N LYS A 103 -1.10 -6.86 -25.10
CA LYS A 103 -1.47 -7.98 -25.98
C LYS A 103 -1.93 -7.49 -27.36
N ASP A 104 -2.85 -6.53 -27.37
CA ASP A 104 -3.36 -5.93 -28.62
C ASP A 104 -2.21 -5.30 -29.44
N PHE A 105 -1.31 -4.57 -28.77
CA PHE A 105 -0.13 -3.95 -29.38
C PHE A 105 0.81 -5.01 -29.99
N VAL A 106 1.15 -6.06 -29.24
CA VAL A 106 1.99 -7.18 -29.70
C VAL A 106 1.37 -7.89 -30.90
N GLN A 107 0.04 -8.10 -30.88
CA GLN A 107 -0.66 -8.75 -31.97
C GLN A 107 -0.58 -7.93 -33.26
N SER A 108 -0.81 -6.61 -33.17
CA SER A 108 -0.68 -5.67 -34.30
C SER A 108 0.76 -5.28 -34.66
N TYR A 109 1.76 -5.73 -33.91
CA TYR A 109 3.15 -5.28 -34.09
C TYR A 109 3.75 -5.76 -35.42
N GLU A 110 4.21 -4.84 -36.25
CA GLU A 110 4.92 -5.14 -37.50
C GLU A 110 6.42 -5.02 -37.29
N LEU A 111 7.18 -6.03 -37.73
CA LEU A 111 8.62 -6.07 -37.55
C LEU A 111 9.30 -5.11 -38.56
N PRO A 112 10.09 -4.13 -38.10
CA PRO A 112 10.92 -3.33 -39.01
C PRO A 112 11.93 -4.21 -39.75
N PRO A 113 12.25 -3.91 -41.02
CA PRO A 113 13.16 -4.73 -41.80
C PRO A 113 14.56 -4.77 -41.16
N GLY A 114 15.10 -5.97 -40.95
CA GLY A 114 16.47 -6.18 -40.48
C GLY A 114 16.68 -6.10 -38.97
N THR A 115 15.63 -6.04 -38.15
CA THR A 115 15.74 -6.08 -36.68
C THR A 115 15.28 -7.41 -36.09
N SER A 116 15.83 -7.80 -34.94
CA SER A 116 15.30 -8.89 -34.12
C SER A 116 13.97 -8.45 -33.50
N TRP A 117 12.97 -9.34 -33.53
CA TRP A 117 11.63 -9.06 -33.03
C TRP A 117 11.63 -8.70 -31.54
N LYS A 118 12.37 -9.45 -30.70
CA LYS A 118 12.49 -9.14 -29.27
C LYS A 118 13.06 -7.75 -29.02
N HIS A 119 14.16 -7.41 -29.70
CA HIS A 119 14.84 -6.14 -29.47
C HIS A 119 13.96 -4.96 -29.89
N SER A 120 13.37 -5.07 -31.09
CA SER A 120 12.49 -4.03 -31.64
C SER A 120 11.27 -3.81 -30.75
N LEU A 121 10.55 -4.89 -30.43
CA LEU A 121 9.36 -4.83 -29.59
C LEU A 121 9.67 -4.34 -28.17
N SER A 122 10.78 -4.77 -27.57
CA SER A 122 11.17 -4.31 -26.23
C SER A 122 11.49 -2.81 -26.21
N ALA A 123 12.14 -2.28 -27.25
CA ALA A 123 12.45 -0.86 -27.33
C ALA A 123 11.17 -0.01 -27.47
N ASP A 124 10.27 -0.40 -28.37
CA ASP A 124 9.03 0.32 -28.64
C ASP A 124 8.06 0.27 -27.44
N LEU A 125 7.99 -0.88 -26.75
CA LEU A 125 7.22 -1.00 -25.51
C LEU A 125 7.79 -0.09 -24.42
N LYS A 126 9.12 -0.10 -24.19
CA LYS A 126 9.73 0.78 -23.17
C LYS A 126 9.45 2.25 -23.46
N ALA A 127 9.68 2.69 -24.71
CA ALA A 127 9.41 4.06 -25.12
C ALA A 127 7.93 4.45 -24.92
N SER A 128 7.00 3.57 -25.30
CA SER A 128 5.57 3.80 -25.11
C SER A 128 5.17 3.88 -23.63
N MET A 129 5.78 3.04 -22.78
CA MET A 129 5.49 3.01 -21.35
C MET A 129 6.09 4.21 -20.61
N ASP A 130 7.27 4.67 -21.00
CA ASP A 130 7.86 5.86 -20.42
C ASP A 130 7.04 7.11 -20.76
N LEU A 131 6.53 7.20 -21.99
CA LEU A 131 5.52 8.21 -22.34
C LEU A 131 4.25 8.03 -21.49
N LEU A 132 3.71 6.82 -21.36
CA LEU A 132 2.50 6.57 -20.58
C LEU A 132 2.64 6.98 -19.10
N LYS A 133 3.81 6.81 -18.48
CA LYS A 133 4.09 7.26 -17.10
C LYS A 133 4.03 8.78 -16.97
N THR A 134 4.46 9.53 -17.98
CA THR A 134 4.24 10.99 -18.02
C THR A 134 2.78 11.34 -18.27
N GLN A 135 2.04 10.42 -18.88
CA GLN A 135 0.66 10.58 -19.33
C GLN A 135 -0.41 10.02 -18.37
N CYS A 136 -0.08 9.47 -17.19
CA CYS A 136 -1.03 9.19 -16.09
C CYS A 136 -0.33 8.67 -14.83
N PRO A 137 -0.98 8.70 -13.65
CA PRO A 137 -0.48 8.04 -12.44
C PRO A 137 -0.31 6.53 -12.64
N PHE A 138 0.93 6.05 -12.52
CA PHE A 138 1.31 4.67 -12.82
C PHE A 138 1.37 3.82 -11.55
N ALA A 139 0.64 2.71 -11.51
CA ALA A 139 0.57 1.86 -10.32
C ALA A 139 1.77 0.90 -10.22
N ILE A 140 2.16 0.51 -9.01
CA ILE A 140 3.20 -0.52 -8.77
C ILE A 140 2.87 -1.82 -9.52
N SER A 141 1.60 -2.22 -9.50
CA SER A 141 1.10 -3.39 -10.23
C SER A 141 1.37 -3.33 -11.73
N MET A 142 1.29 -2.14 -12.34
CA MET A 142 1.55 -1.91 -13.76
C MET A 142 3.06 -2.02 -14.06
N SER A 143 3.90 -1.42 -13.21
CA SER A 143 5.37 -1.48 -13.35
C SER A 143 5.88 -2.92 -13.28
N ASN A 144 5.49 -3.64 -12.24
CA ASN A 144 5.93 -5.02 -12.05
C ASN A 144 5.46 -5.93 -13.19
N SER A 145 4.25 -5.69 -13.71
CA SER A 145 3.71 -6.49 -14.82
C SER A 145 4.38 -6.16 -16.15
N LEU A 146 4.77 -4.90 -16.36
CA LEU A 146 5.60 -4.52 -17.50
C LEU A 146 6.99 -5.18 -17.41
N ASP A 147 7.62 -5.15 -16.24
CA ASP A 147 8.92 -5.79 -16.01
C ASP A 147 8.85 -7.31 -16.26
N PHE A 148 7.76 -7.96 -15.88
CA PHE A 148 7.49 -9.36 -16.21
C PHE A 148 7.42 -9.58 -17.73
N VAL A 149 6.67 -8.76 -18.47
CA VAL A 149 6.55 -8.87 -19.94
C VAL A 149 7.90 -8.66 -20.62
N LEU A 150 8.65 -7.64 -20.22
CA LEU A 150 9.97 -7.34 -20.79
C LEU A 150 10.99 -8.43 -20.48
N SER A 151 10.95 -9.00 -19.27
CA SER A 151 11.81 -10.13 -18.90
C SER A 151 11.45 -11.40 -19.67
N SER A 152 10.16 -11.66 -19.86
CA SER A 152 9.67 -12.79 -20.67
C SER A 152 10.10 -12.63 -22.14
N LEU A 153 10.01 -11.42 -22.68
CA LEU A 153 10.53 -11.07 -24.01
C LEU A 153 12.02 -11.37 -24.15
N HIS A 154 12.82 -10.96 -23.17
CA HIS A 154 14.26 -11.18 -23.18
C HIS A 154 14.63 -12.68 -23.17
N ASN A 155 13.90 -13.48 -22.38
CA ASN A 155 14.19 -14.90 -22.18
C ASN A 155 13.60 -15.83 -23.26
N MET A 156 12.79 -15.33 -24.18
CA MET A 156 12.27 -16.16 -25.28
C MET A 156 13.42 -16.66 -26.18
N ASN A 157 13.21 -17.77 -26.90
CA ASN A 157 14.18 -18.31 -27.86
C ASN A 157 13.77 -17.94 -29.30
N GLU A 158 14.65 -17.23 -30.01
CA GLU A 158 14.49 -16.86 -31.44
C GLU A 158 15.21 -17.90 -32.31
N GLY A 159 14.90 -19.18 -32.12
CA GLY A 159 15.48 -20.25 -32.93
C GLY A 159 15.13 -20.07 -34.41
N GLU A 160 15.98 -20.57 -35.31
CA GLU A 160 15.84 -20.43 -36.77
C GLU A 160 14.50 -20.97 -37.31
N ASP A 161 13.90 -21.96 -36.64
CA ASP A 161 12.63 -22.59 -37.05
C ASP A 161 11.36 -21.87 -36.55
N ARG A 162 11.48 -20.77 -35.80
CA ARG A 162 10.35 -20.12 -35.12
C ARG A 162 9.85 -18.92 -35.91
N SER A 163 8.57 -18.94 -36.29
CA SER A 163 7.96 -17.77 -36.92
C SER A 163 7.68 -16.67 -35.89
N VAL A 164 7.62 -15.41 -36.34
CA VAL A 164 7.23 -14.26 -35.48
C VAL A 164 5.83 -14.46 -34.90
N ASN A 165 4.92 -15.11 -35.64
CA ASN A 165 3.58 -15.41 -35.14
C ASN A 165 3.59 -16.42 -33.99
N ASP A 166 4.51 -17.39 -34.01
CA ASP A 166 4.68 -18.33 -32.89
C ASP A 166 5.22 -17.62 -31.65
N LEU A 167 6.19 -16.71 -31.83
CA LEU A 167 6.74 -15.90 -30.74
C LEU A 167 5.67 -14.98 -30.12
N LYS A 168 4.84 -14.33 -30.96
CA LYS A 168 3.68 -13.56 -30.49
C LYS A 168 2.73 -14.45 -29.70
N GLY A 169 2.36 -15.62 -30.24
CA GLY A 169 1.44 -16.56 -29.59
C GLY A 169 1.91 -16.99 -28.21
N ASP A 170 3.20 -17.29 -28.06
CA ASP A 170 3.78 -17.68 -26.78
C ASP A 170 3.80 -16.52 -25.77
N LEU A 171 4.14 -15.31 -26.20
CA LEU A 171 4.08 -14.13 -25.33
C LEU A 171 2.67 -13.84 -24.83
N LEU A 172 1.68 -13.93 -25.72
CA LEU A 172 0.28 -13.73 -25.35
C LEU A 172 -0.19 -14.75 -24.32
N LYS A 173 0.18 -16.03 -24.49
CA LYS A 173 -0.09 -17.09 -23.51
C LYS A 173 0.58 -16.84 -22.16
N MET A 174 1.85 -16.38 -22.16
CA MET A 174 2.56 -16.04 -20.93
C MET A 174 1.88 -14.88 -20.18
N ILE A 175 1.36 -13.88 -20.91
CA ILE A 175 0.59 -12.77 -20.32
C ILE A 175 -0.72 -13.28 -19.72
N ASP A 176 -1.46 -14.14 -20.43
CA ASP A 176 -2.73 -14.70 -19.94
C ASP A 176 -2.50 -15.55 -18.69
N GLN A 177 -1.47 -16.40 -18.69
CA GLN A 177 -1.09 -17.20 -17.52
C GLN A 177 -0.70 -16.30 -16.34
N TYR A 178 0.01 -15.19 -16.58
CA TYR A 178 0.36 -14.24 -15.54
C TYR A 178 -0.88 -13.59 -14.92
N VAL A 179 -1.87 -13.17 -15.71
CA VAL A 179 -3.12 -12.61 -15.19
C VAL A 179 -3.87 -13.64 -14.34
N GLU A 180 -4.04 -14.85 -14.85
CA GLU A 180 -4.74 -15.92 -14.15
C GLU A 180 -4.04 -16.28 -12.82
N GLU A 181 -2.73 -16.51 -12.84
CA GLU A 181 -1.98 -16.97 -11.66
C GLU A 181 -1.70 -15.87 -10.65
N LYS A 182 -1.29 -14.68 -11.12
CA LYS A 182 -0.79 -13.60 -10.24
C LYS A 182 -1.86 -12.60 -9.84
N VAL A 183 -2.96 -12.50 -10.57
CA VAL A 183 -4.05 -11.57 -10.26
C VAL A 183 -5.27 -12.32 -9.76
N GLU A 184 -5.84 -13.21 -10.56
CA GLU A 184 -7.13 -13.85 -10.25
C GLU A 184 -7.02 -14.88 -9.12
N LYS A 185 -6.17 -15.91 -9.31
CA LYS A 185 -5.94 -16.95 -8.28
C LYS A 185 -5.30 -16.39 -7.01
N ALA A 186 -4.55 -15.30 -7.13
CA ALA A 186 -3.97 -14.62 -5.98
C ALA A 186 -5.05 -14.06 -5.06
N VAL A 187 -6.11 -13.46 -5.61
CA VAL A 187 -7.26 -12.99 -4.84
C VAL A 187 -7.97 -14.16 -4.15
N GLU A 188 -8.18 -15.28 -4.85
CA GLU A 188 -8.79 -16.48 -4.26
C GLU A 188 -7.99 -17.01 -3.06
N ALA A 189 -6.66 -17.08 -3.18
CA ALA A 189 -5.79 -17.49 -2.10
C ALA A 189 -5.84 -16.54 -0.90
N ILE A 190 -5.82 -15.22 -1.14
CA ILE A 190 -5.99 -14.20 -0.08
C ILE A 190 -7.32 -14.38 0.65
N VAL A 191 -8.40 -14.69 -0.08
CA VAL A 191 -9.71 -14.93 0.53
C VAL A 191 -9.66 -16.14 1.44
N ILE A 192 -9.04 -17.25 1.02
CA ILE A 192 -8.91 -18.47 1.84
C ILE A 192 -8.18 -18.16 3.15
N TYR A 193 -7.01 -17.52 3.10
CA TYR A 193 -6.26 -17.17 4.31
C TYR A 193 -6.96 -16.11 5.15
N GLY A 194 -7.64 -15.16 4.51
CA GLY A 194 -8.37 -14.09 5.18
C GLY A 194 -9.60 -14.56 5.95
N LEU A 195 -10.26 -15.63 5.48
CA LEU A 195 -11.43 -16.21 6.16
C LEU A 195 -11.10 -16.66 7.58
N GLU A 196 -9.88 -17.15 7.83
CA GLU A 196 -9.42 -17.57 9.16
C GLU A 196 -9.36 -16.41 10.17
N LYS A 197 -9.41 -15.15 9.69
CA LYS A 197 -9.34 -13.93 10.53
C LYS A 197 -10.69 -13.27 10.79
N ILE A 198 -11.77 -13.79 10.20
CA ILE A 198 -13.13 -13.30 10.42
C ILE A 198 -13.86 -14.29 11.32
N ALA A 199 -14.24 -13.83 12.51
CA ALA A 199 -14.93 -14.61 13.52
C ALA A 199 -16.37 -14.12 13.72
N PRO A 200 -17.30 -15.00 14.15
CA PRO A 200 -18.65 -14.60 14.51
C PRO A 200 -18.66 -13.53 15.60
N GLY A 201 -19.47 -12.48 15.42
CA GLY A 201 -19.58 -11.34 16.34
C GLY A 201 -18.53 -10.25 16.13
N ASP A 202 -17.67 -10.39 15.12
CA ASP A 202 -16.70 -9.36 14.76
C ASP A 202 -17.37 -8.06 14.36
N LYS A 203 -16.73 -6.95 14.72
CA LYS A 203 -17.04 -5.59 14.24
C LYS A 203 -15.84 -5.11 13.45
N ILE A 204 -15.94 -5.10 12.13
CA ILE A 204 -14.81 -4.89 11.21
C ILE A 204 -14.93 -3.49 10.61
N MET A 205 -13.97 -2.63 10.92
CA MET A 205 -13.82 -1.36 10.19
C MET A 205 -13.14 -1.63 8.86
N VAL A 206 -13.68 -1.10 7.76
CA VAL A 206 -13.14 -1.30 6.42
C VAL A 206 -12.85 0.03 5.75
N TYR A 207 -11.67 0.14 5.14
CA TYR A 207 -11.25 1.26 4.31
C TYR A 207 -10.27 0.80 3.20
N SER A 208 -9.96 1.66 2.22
CA SER A 208 -9.16 1.29 1.04
C SER A 208 -9.70 0.02 0.38
N ILE A 209 -10.98 0.06 -0.04
CA ILE A 209 -11.72 -1.13 -0.47
C ILE A 209 -11.21 -1.58 -1.84
N THR A 210 -10.45 -2.67 -1.84
CA THR A 210 -9.97 -3.34 -3.06
C THR A 210 -10.81 -4.56 -3.38
N GLU A 211 -10.64 -5.11 -4.58
CA GLU A 211 -11.29 -6.34 -5.02
C GLU A 211 -11.10 -7.51 -4.03
N ALA A 212 -9.88 -7.68 -3.48
CA ALA A 212 -9.59 -8.70 -2.49
C ALA A 212 -10.39 -8.52 -1.18
N VAL A 213 -10.57 -7.27 -0.74
CA VAL A 213 -11.39 -6.94 0.44
C VAL A 213 -12.85 -7.28 0.17
N ILE A 214 -13.39 -6.86 -0.98
CA ILE A 214 -14.77 -7.18 -1.36
C ILE A 214 -14.98 -8.69 -1.42
N ALA A 215 -14.08 -9.42 -2.09
CA ALA A 215 -14.16 -10.87 -2.23
C ALA A 215 -14.13 -11.59 -0.87
N LEU A 216 -13.25 -11.16 0.05
CA LEU A 216 -13.16 -11.74 1.40
C LEU A 216 -14.46 -11.53 2.19
N LEU A 217 -15.00 -10.31 2.19
CA LEU A 217 -16.21 -9.99 2.94
C LEU A 217 -17.43 -10.76 2.42
N LEU A 218 -17.55 -10.89 1.10
CA LEU A 218 -18.61 -11.68 0.47
C LEU A 218 -18.48 -13.16 0.83
N LYS A 219 -17.25 -13.71 0.73
CA LYS A 219 -17.00 -15.12 1.05
C LYS A 219 -17.28 -15.44 2.52
N ALA A 220 -16.93 -14.54 3.43
CA ALA A 220 -17.22 -14.72 4.85
C ALA A 220 -18.73 -14.80 5.12
N ALA A 221 -19.51 -13.97 4.43
CA ALA A 221 -20.97 -14.00 4.55
C ALA A 221 -21.62 -15.19 3.85
N GLU A 222 -21.09 -15.63 2.70
CA GLU A 222 -21.51 -16.88 2.05
C GLU A 222 -21.30 -18.10 2.96
N ASN A 223 -20.23 -18.07 3.77
CA ASN A 223 -19.94 -19.10 4.77
C ASN A 223 -20.82 -18.97 6.05
N GLY A 224 -21.73 -18.00 6.10
CA GLY A 224 -22.66 -17.79 7.22
C GLY A 224 -22.02 -17.20 8.48
N ILE A 225 -20.84 -16.57 8.36
CA ILE A 225 -20.18 -15.94 9.50
C ILE A 225 -20.87 -14.59 9.77
N HIS A 226 -21.52 -14.45 10.92
CA HIS A 226 -22.21 -13.22 11.30
C HIS A 226 -21.22 -12.15 11.82
N PHE A 227 -21.17 -10.98 11.19
CA PHE A 227 -20.33 -9.85 11.62
C PHE A 227 -20.94 -8.49 11.24
N GLU A 228 -20.48 -7.43 11.89
CA GLU A 228 -20.83 -6.03 11.60
C GLU A 228 -19.71 -5.38 10.76
N LEU A 229 -20.08 -4.70 9.68
CA LEU A 229 -19.20 -3.86 8.88
C LEU A 229 -19.37 -2.39 9.23
N ILE A 230 -18.26 -1.72 9.50
CA ILE A 230 -18.17 -0.27 9.65
C ILE A 230 -17.38 0.28 8.47
N VAL A 231 -18.08 0.77 7.46
CA VAL A 231 -17.48 1.26 6.23
C VAL A 231 -17.15 2.74 6.36
N ILE A 232 -15.87 3.09 6.21
CA ILE A 232 -15.42 4.47 6.21
C ILE A 232 -15.62 5.09 4.82
N GLN A 233 -16.40 6.17 4.74
CA GLN A 233 -16.71 6.88 3.52
C GLN A 233 -15.82 8.09 3.33
N THR A 234 -15.30 8.20 2.12
CA THR A 234 -14.62 9.36 1.54
C THR A 234 -15.17 9.59 0.12
N PRO A 235 -15.12 10.81 -0.43
CA PRO A 235 -15.57 11.09 -1.80
C PRO A 235 -14.95 10.13 -2.83
N GLU A 236 -13.69 9.73 -2.62
CA GLU A 236 -12.93 8.86 -3.53
C GLU A 236 -13.41 7.41 -3.49
N SER A 237 -13.87 6.93 -2.32
CA SER A 237 -14.27 5.53 -2.10
C SER A 237 -15.71 5.20 -2.48
N MET A 238 -16.49 6.19 -2.96
CA MET A 238 -17.94 6.03 -3.11
C MET A 238 -18.34 4.96 -4.13
N GLU A 239 -17.56 4.76 -5.17
CA GLU A 239 -17.85 3.74 -6.19
C GLU A 239 -17.57 2.33 -5.68
N GLU A 240 -16.43 2.13 -5.01
CA GLU A 240 -16.03 0.85 -4.42
C GLU A 240 -17.01 0.44 -3.31
N ILE A 241 -17.48 1.42 -2.51
CA ILE A 241 -18.52 1.19 -1.51
C ILE A 241 -19.85 0.83 -2.19
N SER A 242 -20.22 1.53 -3.26
CA SER A 242 -21.45 1.23 -4.00
C SER A 242 -21.42 -0.18 -4.59
N GLU A 243 -20.28 -0.60 -5.12
CA GLU A 243 -20.05 -1.96 -5.61
C GLU A 243 -20.21 -3.00 -4.49
N LEU A 244 -19.54 -2.78 -3.35
CA LEU A 244 -19.65 -3.65 -2.17
C LEU A 244 -21.11 -3.77 -1.71
N LEU A 245 -21.79 -2.64 -1.52
CA LEU A 245 -23.19 -2.61 -1.09
C LEU A 245 -24.11 -3.29 -2.11
N ASN A 246 -23.88 -3.10 -3.41
CA ASN A 246 -24.66 -3.77 -4.45
C ASN A 246 -24.49 -5.29 -4.43
N LYS A 247 -23.27 -5.79 -4.20
CA LYS A 247 -23.01 -7.23 -4.05
C LYS A 247 -23.63 -7.78 -2.75
N LEU A 248 -23.64 -6.98 -1.68
CA LEU A 248 -24.24 -7.35 -0.40
C LEU A 248 -25.77 -7.34 -0.38
N LYS A 249 -26.45 -6.64 -1.30
CA LYS A 249 -27.92 -6.62 -1.42
C LYS A 249 -28.58 -7.99 -1.64
N ASN A 250 -27.80 -9.04 -1.86
CA ASN A 250 -28.30 -10.41 -1.91
C ASN A 250 -29.06 -10.75 -0.59
N PRO A 251 -30.34 -11.17 -0.66
CA PRO A 251 -31.19 -11.38 0.52
C PRO A 251 -30.65 -12.44 1.49
N ILE A 252 -29.78 -13.35 1.04
CA ILE A 252 -29.12 -14.34 1.88
C ILE A 252 -28.01 -13.67 2.71
N LEU A 253 -27.21 -12.82 2.09
CA LEU A 253 -26.06 -12.14 2.73
C LEU A 253 -26.51 -11.01 3.68
N ASN A 254 -27.60 -10.31 3.33
CA ASN A 254 -28.16 -9.22 4.15
C ASN A 254 -28.60 -9.65 5.56
N LYS A 255 -28.83 -10.95 5.81
CA LYS A 255 -29.15 -11.46 7.15
C LYS A 255 -27.91 -11.77 7.98
N VAL A 256 -26.75 -11.84 7.32
CA VAL A 256 -25.48 -12.25 7.92
C VAL A 256 -24.63 -11.04 8.28
N ILE A 257 -24.69 -9.97 7.48
CA ILE A 257 -23.90 -8.76 7.68
C ILE A 257 -24.78 -7.56 8.03
N GLU A 258 -24.46 -6.90 9.15
CA GLU A 258 -24.95 -5.55 9.45
C GLU A 258 -23.96 -4.52 8.89
N VAL A 259 -24.41 -3.60 8.02
CA VAL A 259 -23.54 -2.59 7.40
C VAL A 259 -23.85 -1.20 7.92
N ASN A 260 -22.87 -0.57 8.54
CA ASN A 260 -22.91 0.78 9.06
C ASN A 260 -21.91 1.67 8.33
N SER A 261 -22.39 2.69 7.63
CA SER A 261 -21.52 3.60 6.87
C SER A 261 -21.30 4.90 7.63
N VAL A 262 -20.05 5.36 7.71
CA VAL A 262 -19.68 6.58 8.45
C VAL A 262 -18.63 7.40 7.70
N ASN A 263 -18.69 8.73 7.85
CA ASN A 263 -17.64 9.61 7.33
C ASN A 263 -16.30 9.38 8.03
N PHE A 264 -15.19 9.69 7.35
CA PHE A 264 -13.84 9.57 7.88
C PHE A 264 -13.65 10.24 9.26
N SER A 265 -14.22 11.43 9.48
CA SER A 265 -14.13 12.14 10.77
C SER A 265 -14.73 11.38 11.96
N ASN A 266 -15.67 10.46 11.71
CA ASN A 266 -16.31 9.65 12.75
C ASN A 266 -15.56 8.33 13.01
N ALA A 267 -14.45 8.07 12.31
CA ALA A 267 -13.66 6.86 12.50
C ALA A 267 -13.17 6.69 13.95
N LEU A 268 -12.75 7.78 14.60
CA LEU A 268 -12.33 7.78 16.00
C LEU A 268 -13.40 7.19 16.93
N TYR A 269 -14.63 7.72 16.83
CA TYR A 269 -15.75 7.27 17.66
C TYR A 269 -16.09 5.80 17.40
N ARG A 270 -16.08 5.37 16.13
CA ARG A 270 -16.42 3.99 15.78
C ARG A 270 -15.30 3.00 16.09
N MET A 271 -14.03 3.39 16.04
CA MET A 271 -12.88 2.49 16.28
C MET A 271 -12.93 1.86 17.66
N VAL A 272 -13.42 2.59 18.67
CA VAL A 272 -13.59 2.09 20.05
C VAL A 272 -14.40 0.79 20.08
N HIS A 273 -15.45 0.73 19.24
CA HIS A 273 -16.36 -0.41 19.16
C HIS A 273 -15.89 -1.48 18.19
N CYS A 274 -14.85 -1.24 17.40
CA CYS A 274 -14.34 -2.19 16.43
C CYS A 274 -13.51 -3.29 17.10
N THR A 275 -13.45 -4.43 16.44
CA THR A 275 -12.58 -5.55 16.81
C THR A 275 -11.28 -5.54 16.01
N LYS A 276 -11.33 -5.09 14.75
CA LYS A 276 -10.21 -5.07 13.82
C LYS A 276 -10.44 -4.06 12.69
N LEU A 277 -9.35 -3.64 12.06
CA LEU A 277 -9.31 -2.79 10.88
C LEU A 277 -8.85 -3.63 9.68
N LEU A 278 -9.61 -3.59 8.60
CA LEU A 278 -9.34 -4.30 7.35
C LEU A 278 -9.09 -3.29 6.23
N LEU A 279 -7.94 -3.40 5.55
CA LEU A 279 -7.49 -2.47 4.53
C LEU A 279 -7.02 -3.19 3.27
N GLY A 280 -7.31 -2.62 2.09
CA GLY A 280 -6.74 -3.09 0.83
C GLY A 280 -5.43 -2.39 0.48
N GLY A 281 -4.40 -3.17 0.19
CA GLY A 281 -3.08 -2.70 -0.22
C GLY A 281 -3.00 -2.46 -1.74
N HIS A 282 -2.41 -1.33 -2.12
CA HIS A 282 -2.06 -1.00 -3.50
C HIS A 282 -0.60 -1.35 -3.84
N GLY A 283 0.24 -1.54 -2.83
CA GLY A 283 1.56 -2.13 -2.94
C GLY A 283 2.25 -2.26 -1.59
N LEU A 284 3.32 -3.04 -1.56
CA LEU A 284 4.08 -3.31 -0.34
C LEU A 284 5.57 -3.15 -0.59
N PHE A 285 6.22 -2.30 0.20
CA PHE A 285 7.63 -1.94 0.03
C PHE A 285 8.55 -2.86 0.85
N THR A 286 9.82 -2.94 0.47
CA THR A 286 10.85 -3.75 1.15
C THR A 286 11.10 -3.38 2.62
N ASN A 287 10.85 -2.12 3.00
CA ASN A 287 10.87 -1.67 4.39
C ASN A 287 9.62 -2.09 5.21
N GLY A 288 8.67 -2.78 4.57
CA GLY A 288 7.38 -3.20 5.13
C GLY A 288 6.33 -2.10 5.16
N GLY A 289 6.57 -0.95 4.55
CA GLY A 289 5.55 0.08 4.36
C GLY A 289 4.49 -0.40 3.37
N VAL A 290 3.21 -0.20 3.70
CA VAL A 290 2.09 -0.56 2.81
C VAL A 290 1.57 0.71 2.15
N LEU A 291 1.56 0.74 0.82
CA LEU A 291 0.89 1.77 0.04
C LEU A 291 -0.61 1.47 -0.01
N ALA A 292 -1.45 2.40 0.42
CA ALA A 292 -2.90 2.26 0.39
C ALA A 292 -3.58 3.63 0.16
N GLN A 293 -4.90 3.65 0.04
CA GLN A 293 -5.66 4.89 -0.15
C GLN A 293 -5.33 5.90 0.98
N ALA A 294 -5.17 7.17 0.63
CA ALA A 294 -4.80 8.23 1.58
C ALA A 294 -5.73 8.26 2.80
N GLY A 295 -5.16 8.25 4.01
CA GLY A 295 -5.90 8.11 5.26
C GLY A 295 -5.81 6.71 5.86
N SER A 296 -5.33 5.71 5.10
CA SER A 296 -5.10 4.36 5.63
C SER A 296 -4.07 4.35 6.75
N GLY A 297 -2.99 5.14 6.63
CA GLY A 297 -1.99 5.28 7.69
C GLY A 297 -2.57 5.90 8.97
N GLN A 298 -3.48 6.87 8.81
CA GLN A 298 -4.16 7.51 9.95
C GLN A 298 -5.09 6.53 10.66
N LEU A 299 -5.87 5.73 9.91
CA LEU A 299 -6.73 4.70 10.48
C LEU A 299 -5.92 3.58 11.14
N ALA A 300 -4.78 3.19 10.57
CA ALA A 300 -3.89 2.20 11.16
C ALA A 300 -3.28 2.72 12.49
N LEU A 301 -2.87 3.99 12.54
CA LEU A 301 -2.40 4.63 13.77
C LEU A 301 -3.50 4.67 14.84
N LEU A 302 -4.71 5.02 14.43
CA LEU A 302 -5.89 5.03 15.29
C LEU A 302 -6.18 3.62 15.84
N ALA A 303 -6.17 2.60 14.98
CA ALA A 303 -6.35 1.21 15.37
C ALA A 303 -5.29 0.76 16.39
N ALA A 304 -4.02 1.06 16.13
CA ALA A 304 -2.91 0.76 17.03
C ALA A 304 -3.09 1.43 18.41
N THR A 305 -3.55 2.69 18.44
CA THR A 305 -3.84 3.42 19.68
C THR A 305 -4.91 2.73 20.54
N TYR A 306 -5.91 2.12 19.90
CA TYR A 306 -6.96 1.34 20.55
C TYR A 306 -6.65 -0.16 20.68
N ASN A 307 -5.41 -0.58 20.42
CA ASN A 307 -4.97 -1.97 20.42
C ASN A 307 -5.83 -2.88 19.51
N LYS A 308 -6.23 -2.35 18.36
CA LYS A 308 -6.97 -3.10 17.33
C LYS A 308 -6.00 -3.52 16.22
N PRO A 309 -6.01 -4.78 15.78
CA PRO A 309 -5.15 -5.22 14.70
C PRO A 309 -5.54 -4.57 13.38
N ALA A 310 -4.56 -4.14 12.60
CA ALA A 310 -4.71 -3.63 11.24
C ALA A 310 -4.21 -4.69 10.25
N LEU A 311 -5.15 -5.26 9.48
CA LEU A 311 -4.93 -6.32 8.52
C LEU A 311 -4.96 -5.72 7.11
N PHE A 312 -3.89 -5.93 6.35
CA PHE A 312 -3.82 -5.51 4.95
C PHE A 312 -3.95 -6.70 4.02
N LEU A 313 -4.74 -6.57 2.96
CA LEU A 313 -4.82 -7.56 1.89
C LEU A 313 -4.01 -7.05 0.70
N CYS A 314 -2.99 -7.79 0.30
CA CYS A 314 -2.13 -7.39 -0.81
C CYS A 314 -1.54 -8.61 -1.52
N GLU A 315 -1.72 -8.67 -2.84
CA GLU A 315 -1.18 -9.68 -3.72
C GLU A 315 0.34 -9.48 -3.90
N THR A 316 1.07 -10.58 -3.98
CA THR A 316 2.54 -10.55 -4.04
C THR A 316 3.09 -9.86 -5.29
N PHE A 317 2.35 -9.85 -6.40
CA PHE A 317 2.78 -9.15 -7.61
C PHE A 317 2.78 -7.62 -7.48
N LYS A 318 2.23 -7.07 -6.39
CA LYS A 318 2.28 -5.64 -6.03
C LYS A 318 3.44 -5.29 -5.08
N PHE A 319 4.34 -6.24 -4.81
CA PHE A 319 5.51 -5.98 -3.98
C PHE A 319 6.52 -5.15 -4.75
N CYS A 320 7.14 -4.19 -4.09
CA CYS A 320 8.08 -3.27 -4.70
C CYS A 320 9.41 -3.34 -3.96
N ASP A 321 10.49 -3.56 -4.71
CA ASP A 321 11.85 -3.57 -4.16
C ASP A 321 12.28 -2.18 -3.66
N ARG A 322 11.75 -1.12 -4.31
CA ARG A 322 12.02 0.27 -3.92
C ARG A 322 11.26 0.61 -2.66
N SER A 323 11.91 1.29 -1.72
CA SER A 323 11.29 1.83 -0.51
C SER A 323 11.35 3.36 -0.54
N PRO A 324 10.25 4.06 -0.84
CA PRO A 324 10.25 5.52 -0.79
C PRO A 324 10.44 5.96 0.67
N LEU A 325 11.33 6.94 0.88
CA LEU A 325 11.57 7.53 2.20
C LEU A 325 10.47 8.53 2.58
N ASP A 326 9.83 9.14 1.57
CA ASP A 326 8.79 10.14 1.75
C ASP A 326 7.71 9.97 0.66
N LEU A 327 6.47 10.36 0.99
CA LEU A 327 5.33 10.31 0.07
C LEU A 327 5.52 11.24 -1.14
N PHE A 328 6.27 12.33 -0.98
CA PHE A 328 6.61 13.23 -2.09
C PHE A 328 7.70 12.67 -3.01
N SER A 329 8.42 11.62 -2.58
CA SER A 329 9.34 10.91 -3.48
C SER A 329 8.60 9.99 -4.46
N LEU A 330 7.28 9.82 -4.26
CA LEU A 330 6.37 9.06 -5.09
C LEU A 330 5.56 10.03 -5.99
N ASP A 331 6.26 10.73 -6.88
CA ASP A 331 5.66 11.62 -7.90
C ASP A 331 4.52 10.92 -8.69
N GLU A 332 4.58 9.59 -8.79
CA GLU A 332 3.62 8.73 -9.48
C GLU A 332 2.27 8.55 -8.75
N PHE A 333 2.12 8.98 -7.48
CA PHE A 333 0.96 8.67 -6.62
C PHE A 333 0.20 9.89 -6.09
N ILE A 334 0.70 11.09 -6.38
CA ILE A 334 -0.02 12.35 -6.16
C ILE A 334 -0.91 12.54 -7.40
N SER A 335 -2.23 12.60 -7.21
CA SER A 335 -3.11 13.03 -8.29
C SER A 335 -2.90 14.52 -8.45
N GLY A 336 -1.96 14.87 -9.32
CA GLY A 336 -1.78 16.24 -9.73
C GLY A 336 -3.13 16.75 -10.24
N ALA A 337 -3.56 17.87 -9.70
CA ALA A 337 -4.24 18.84 -10.54
C ALA A 337 -3.38 19.29 -11.76
N MET A 338 -2.23 18.65 -12.05
CA MET A 338 -1.52 18.62 -13.35
C MET A 338 -2.35 18.04 -14.51
N TRP A 339 -3.50 17.41 -14.25
CA TRP A 339 -4.27 16.66 -15.25
C TRP A 339 -5.58 17.32 -15.68
N ASN A 340 -5.97 18.42 -15.03
CA ASN A 340 -7.10 19.24 -15.46
C ASN A 340 -6.66 20.14 -16.62
N GLN A 341 -6.57 19.58 -17.83
CA GLN A 341 -6.73 20.39 -19.06
C GLN A 341 -8.17 20.93 -19.22
N ASN A 342 -9.08 20.53 -18.33
CA ASN A 342 -10.48 20.98 -18.30
C ASN A 342 -10.77 21.91 -17.11
N GLN A 343 -9.85 22.80 -16.73
CA GLN A 343 -10.35 24.03 -16.10
C GLN A 343 -11.13 24.78 -17.19
N PRO A 344 -12.39 25.19 -16.94
CA PRO A 344 -13.07 26.09 -17.85
C PRO A 344 -12.19 27.35 -17.97
N GLU A 345 -11.89 27.79 -19.20
CA GLU A 345 -10.99 28.92 -19.52
C GLU A 345 -11.41 30.29 -18.94
N ASN A 346 -12.34 30.33 -18.00
CA ASN A 346 -13.02 31.54 -17.54
C ASN A 346 -12.67 32.00 -16.12
N SER A 347 -11.74 31.36 -15.41
CA SER A 347 -11.18 31.90 -14.16
C SER A 347 -9.81 32.54 -14.42
N LYS A 348 -9.79 33.66 -15.14
CA LYS A 348 -8.60 34.50 -15.30
C LYS A 348 -8.32 35.42 -14.11
N ASN A 349 -9.09 35.32 -13.04
CA ASN A 349 -8.87 36.08 -11.82
C ASN A 349 -8.91 35.10 -10.64
N ASP A 350 -7.97 35.35 -9.72
CA ASP A 350 -7.71 34.66 -8.46
C ASP A 350 -6.66 33.54 -8.55
N GLU A 351 -5.49 33.85 -7.97
CA GLU A 351 -4.45 32.92 -7.55
C GLU A 351 -5.02 31.97 -6.49
N GLU A 352 -5.97 31.10 -6.85
CA GLU A 352 -6.39 30.05 -5.93
C GLU A 352 -5.20 29.11 -5.69
N PRO A 353 -4.85 28.84 -4.41
CA PRO A 353 -3.77 27.91 -4.10
C PRO A 353 -4.05 26.56 -4.78
N PHE A 354 -3.09 26.08 -5.54
CA PHE A 354 -3.11 24.72 -6.06
C PHE A 354 -3.21 23.75 -4.87
N GLU A 355 -4.34 23.06 -4.72
CA GLU A 355 -4.52 22.03 -3.70
C GLU A 355 -4.20 20.66 -4.32
N PRO A 356 -2.97 20.12 -4.14
CA PRO A 356 -2.64 18.79 -4.64
C PRO A 356 -3.49 17.74 -3.91
N LYS A 357 -4.18 16.92 -4.68
CA LYS A 357 -4.94 15.81 -4.14
C LYS A 357 -4.04 14.59 -3.94
N ILE A 358 -3.78 14.26 -2.68
CA ILE A 358 -3.06 13.05 -2.31
C ILE A 358 -4.04 11.86 -2.37
N MET A 359 -3.78 10.90 -3.25
CA MET A 359 -4.67 9.73 -3.43
C MET A 359 -4.24 8.53 -2.59
N PHE A 360 -2.94 8.42 -2.30
CA PHE A 360 -2.36 7.31 -1.58
C PHE A 360 -1.45 7.81 -0.45
N ASP A 361 -1.33 7.03 0.61
CA ASP A 361 -0.34 7.21 1.67
C ASP A 361 0.42 5.91 1.92
N VAL A 362 1.54 6.02 2.65
CA VAL A 362 2.33 4.86 3.06
C VAL A 362 2.13 4.63 4.55
N THR A 363 1.56 3.48 4.90
CA THR A 363 1.43 3.05 6.29
C THR A 363 2.73 2.38 6.73
N PRO A 364 3.41 2.88 7.78
CA PRO A 364 4.66 2.29 8.26
C PRO A 364 4.45 0.88 8.81
N SER A 365 5.46 0.03 8.67
CA SER A 365 5.41 -1.39 9.07
C SER A 365 5.06 -1.59 10.55
N THR A 366 5.40 -0.64 11.42
CA THR A 366 5.09 -0.68 12.86
C THR A 366 3.60 -0.63 13.18
N LEU A 367 2.78 -0.11 12.27
CA LEU A 367 1.32 -0.03 12.42
C LEU A 367 0.59 -1.20 11.74
N VAL A 368 1.31 -1.99 10.95
CA VAL A 368 0.76 -3.13 10.20
C VAL A 368 0.85 -4.37 11.08
N THR A 369 -0.29 -4.99 11.40
CA THR A 369 -0.29 -6.22 12.20
C THR A 369 0.07 -7.44 11.36
N VAL A 370 -0.56 -7.57 10.19
CA VAL A 370 -0.32 -8.67 9.26
C VAL A 370 -0.71 -8.24 7.85
N VAL A 371 0.01 -8.77 6.86
CA VAL A 371 -0.37 -8.69 5.45
C VAL A 371 -0.82 -10.08 5.00
N ILE A 372 -2.04 -10.17 4.52
CA ILE A 372 -2.64 -11.38 3.95
C ILE A 372 -2.34 -11.36 2.45
N THR A 373 -1.57 -12.35 2.00
CA THR A 373 -1.07 -12.45 0.63
C THR A 373 -1.49 -13.77 -0.01
N ASP A 374 -1.24 -13.95 -1.30
CA ASP A 374 -1.54 -15.19 -2.02
C ASP A 374 -0.66 -16.38 -1.64
N ILE A 375 0.45 -16.14 -0.93
CA ILE A 375 1.34 -17.20 -0.46
C ILE A 375 1.04 -17.61 0.98
N ASP A 376 0.86 -16.65 1.88
CA ASP A 376 0.61 -16.85 3.30
C ASP A 376 0.24 -15.51 3.99
N MET A 377 -0.08 -15.57 5.27
CA MET A 377 -0.17 -14.42 6.17
C MET A 377 1.21 -14.07 6.71
N LEU A 378 1.75 -12.94 6.26
CA LEU A 378 3.13 -12.55 6.52
C LEU A 378 3.20 -11.25 7.32
N PRO A 379 4.22 -11.06 8.17
CA PRO A 379 4.53 -9.74 8.67
C PRO A 379 5.05 -8.88 7.50
N SER A 380 4.75 -7.58 7.52
CA SER A 380 5.03 -6.67 6.40
C SER A 380 6.51 -6.57 6.04
N ASN A 381 7.42 -6.83 6.98
CA ASN A 381 8.86 -6.86 6.75
C ASN A 381 9.39 -8.10 5.99
N SER A 382 8.52 -9.06 5.64
CA SER A 382 8.92 -10.28 4.91
C SER A 382 9.05 -10.08 3.40
N VAL A 383 8.71 -8.91 2.87
CA VAL A 383 8.74 -8.60 1.42
C VAL A 383 10.06 -9.00 0.74
N PRO A 384 11.25 -8.65 1.26
CA PRO A 384 12.50 -8.98 0.57
C PRO A 384 12.72 -10.49 0.44
N VAL A 385 12.23 -11.27 1.42
CA VAL A 385 12.31 -12.73 1.39
C VAL A 385 11.41 -13.29 0.28
N VAL A 386 10.19 -12.77 0.19
CA VAL A 386 9.23 -13.18 -0.85
C VAL A 386 9.75 -12.87 -2.24
N LEU A 387 10.23 -11.65 -2.47
CA LEU A 387 10.80 -11.24 -3.76
C LEU A 387 11.96 -12.17 -4.18
N ARG A 388 12.89 -12.46 -3.26
CA ARG A 388 14.01 -13.38 -3.52
C ARG A 388 13.55 -14.79 -3.88
N VAL A 389 12.55 -15.32 -3.19
CA VAL A 389 12.00 -16.66 -3.48
C VAL A 389 11.32 -16.69 -4.85
N GLN A 390 10.63 -15.61 -5.21
CA GLN A 390 10.00 -15.48 -6.53
C GLN A 390 11.03 -15.42 -7.66
N GLU A 391 12.08 -14.61 -7.51
CA GLU A 391 13.20 -14.55 -8.45
C GLU A 391 13.89 -15.92 -8.62
N GLY A 392 14.18 -16.60 -7.50
CA GLY A 392 14.78 -17.93 -7.52
C GLY A 392 13.92 -18.98 -8.23
N ARG A 393 12.59 -18.94 -8.05
CA ARG A 393 11.66 -19.84 -8.74
C ARG A 393 11.59 -19.59 -10.24
N SER A 394 11.69 -18.33 -10.67
CA SER A 394 11.74 -17.97 -12.09
C SER A 394 13.01 -18.50 -12.75
N LEU A 395 14.16 -18.43 -12.07
CA LEU A 395 15.42 -18.97 -12.58
C LEU A 395 15.39 -20.49 -12.75
N VAL A 396 14.78 -21.21 -11.79
CA VAL A 396 14.65 -22.68 -11.88
C VAL A 396 13.73 -23.08 -13.03
N LYS A 397 12.59 -22.40 -13.22
CA LYS A 397 11.67 -22.65 -14.34
C LYS A 397 12.29 -22.39 -15.71
N ASN A 398 13.25 -21.47 -15.81
CA ASN A 398 13.94 -21.17 -17.07
C ASN A 398 15.11 -22.13 -17.37
N ALA A 399 15.60 -22.87 -16.36
CA ALA A 399 16.69 -23.83 -16.49
C ALA A 399 16.22 -25.27 -16.75
N SER A 400 14.92 -25.54 -16.53
CA SER A 400 14.21 -26.80 -16.84
C SER A 400 13.48 -26.69 -18.16
#